data_AF-A0A1E4B0R6-F1
#
_entry.id   AF-A0A1E4B0R6-F1
#
_cell.length_a   1.000
_cell.length_b   1.000
_cell.length_c   1.000
_cell.angle_alpha   90.00
_cell.angle_beta   90.00
_cell.angle_gamma   90.00
#
_symmetry.space_group_name_H-M   'P 1'
#
loop_
_entity.id
_entity.type
_entity.pdbx_description
1 polymer ?
#
loop_
_entity_poly.entity_id
_entity_poly.type
_entity_poly.pdbx_seq_one_letter_code
_entity_poly.pdbx_strand_id
1 'polypeptide(L)' 'MAFVMVGLKRSKTGRWAARKEIPADVRTAYGKREEKKSWPAELTAGQAKAELASWLIPIEERIAALRSSQTQVLLTLSQR' A
#
# COMPACT_ATOMS: atom_id res chain seq x y z
N MET A 1 -2.37 -14.97 0.18
CA MET A 1 -0.91 -14.75 0.21
C MET A 1 -0.60 -13.50 1.02
N ALA A 2 0.40 -13.58 1.90
CA ALA A 2 0.75 -12.58 2.90
C ALA A 2 1.09 -11.21 2.29
N PHE A 3 0.50 -10.16 2.86
CA PHE A 3 0.83 -8.78 2.54
C PHE A 3 2.32 -8.56 2.83
N VAL A 4 3.09 -8.27 1.79
CA VAL A 4 4.53 -7.98 1.93
C VAL A 4 4.65 -6.81 2.88
N MET A 5 5.28 -7.05 4.03
CA MET A 5 5.61 -6.03 5.02
C MET A 5 6.27 -4.85 4.29
N VAL A 6 5.64 -3.68 4.36
CA VAL A 6 6.25 -2.48 3.79
C VAL A 6 7.46 -2.14 4.63
N GLY A 7 8.62 -2.50 4.10
CA GLY A 7 9.90 -2.22 4.73
C GLY A 7 10.25 -0.76 4.56
N LEU A 8 10.33 -0.04 5.68
CA LEU A 8 11.00 1.25 5.72
C LEU A 8 12.51 1.01 5.54
N LYS A 9 13.09 1.54 4.46
CA LYS A 9 14.53 1.46 4.22
C LYS A 9 15.16 2.84 4.40
N ARG A 10 16.24 2.91 5.18
CA ARG A 10 17.08 4.10 5.28
C ARG A 10 18.16 4.05 4.22
N SER A 11 18.25 5.10 3.41
CA SER A 11 19.31 5.27 2.40
C SER A 11 20.64 5.66 3.06
N LYS A 12 21.76 5.50 2.32
CA LYS A 12 23.09 5.97 2.77
C LYS A 12 23.12 7.47 3.06
N THR A 13 22.27 8.25 2.38
CA THR A 13 22.07 9.68 2.59
C THR A 13 21.16 10.01 3.79
N GLY A 14 20.77 9.02 4.59
CA GLY A 14 19.93 9.18 5.78
C GLY A 14 18.43 9.29 5.50
N ARG A 15 18.02 9.54 4.25
CA ARG A 15 16.60 9.64 3.84
C ARG A 15 15.88 8.30 3.99
N TRP A 16 14.62 8.36 4.37
CA TRP A 16 13.77 7.18 4.48
C TRP A 16 12.96 6.97 3.20
N ALA A 17 12.83 5.73 2.77
CA ALA A 17 12.01 5.36 1.63
C ALA A 17 11.20 4.10 1.94
N ALA A 18 9.95 4.10 1.51
CA ALA A 18 9.10 2.92 1.53
C ALA A 18 8.44 2.71 0.18
N ARG A 19 8.12 1.45 -0.08
CA ARG A 19 7.42 1.00 -1.28
C ARG A 19 6.35 0.02 -0.86
N LYS A 20 5.10 0.30 -1.24
CA LYS A 20 3.98 -0.64 -1.13
C LYS A 20 3.69 -1.18 -2.52
N GLU A 21 3.76 -2.49 -2.69
CA GLU A 21 3.26 -3.13 -3.90
C GLU A 21 1.74 -3.19 -3.86
N ILE A 22 1.08 -2.77 -4.95
CA ILE A 22 -0.35 -2.92 -5.12
C ILE A 22 -0.61 -4.32 -5.68
N PRO A 23 -1.41 -5.16 -5.00
CA PRO A 23 -1.58 -6.54 -5.40
C PRO A 23 -2.29 -6.64 -6.76
N ALA A 24 -1.95 -7.70 -7.51
CA ALA A 24 -2.28 -7.84 -8.93
C ALA A 24 -3.78 -7.84 -9.22
N ASP A 25 -4.58 -8.33 -8.28
CA ASP A 25 -6.05 -8.40 -8.31
C ASP A 25 -6.69 -7.01 -8.45
N VAL A 26 -6.20 -6.02 -7.69
CA VAL A 26 -6.72 -4.65 -7.70
C VAL A 26 -5.88 -3.68 -8.53
N ARG A 27 -4.72 -4.11 -9.04
CA ARG A 27 -3.76 -3.25 -9.76
C ARG A 27 -4.38 -2.52 -10.95
N THR A 28 -5.24 -3.21 -11.69
CA THR A 28 -5.98 -2.63 -12.84
C THR A 28 -6.93 -1.53 -12.40
N ALA A 29 -7.70 -1.76 -11.33
CA ALA A 29 -8.65 -0.78 -10.80
C ALA A 29 -7.95 0.37 -10.06
N TYR A 30 -6.80 0.10 -9.44
CA TYR A 30 -6.00 1.10 -8.74
C TYR A 30 -5.21 1.99 -9.72
N GLY A 31 -4.92 1.52 -10.93
CA GLY A 31 -4.23 2.28 -11.98
C GLY A 31 -2.72 2.45 -11.77
N LYS A 32 -2.16 1.94 -10.66
CA LYS A 32 -0.72 1.96 -10.38
C LYS A 32 -0.24 0.61 -9.89
N ARG A 33 1.04 0.34 -10.19
CA ARG A 33 1.67 -0.94 -9.85
C ARG A 33 2.26 -0.98 -8.44
N GLU A 34 2.76 0.14 -7.96
CA GLU A 34 3.44 0.28 -6.68
C GLU A 34 3.38 1.73 -6.26
N GLU A 35 3.22 1.97 -4.97
CA GLU A 35 3.24 3.31 -4.40
C GLU A 35 4.54 3.52 -3.63
N LYS A 36 5.20 4.66 -3.89
CA LYS A 36 6.50 5.00 -3.34
C LYS A 36 6.37 6.29 -2.55
N LYS A 37 6.86 6.28 -1.32
CA LYS A 37 6.98 7.48 -0.50
C LYS A 37 8.40 7.57 0.03
N SER A 38 8.92 8.80 0.01
CA SER A 38 10.20 9.12 0.65
C SER A 38 9.97 10.21 1.69
N TRP A 39 10.69 10.10 2.79
CA TRP A 39 10.68 11.07 3.88
C TRP A 39 12.07 11.63 4.12
N PRO A 40 12.17 12.86 4.66
CA PRO A 40 13.45 13.50 4.93
C PRO A 40 14.28 12.72 5.97
N ALA A 41 15.59 12.90 5.90
CA ALA A 41 16.56 12.24 6.79
C ALA A 41 16.51 12.76 8.24
N GLU A 42 15.88 13.91 8.44
CA GLU A 42 15.67 14.58 9.73
C GLU A 42 14.71 13.80 10.64
N LEU A 43 13.84 12.96 10.06
CA LEU A 43 12.94 12.13 10.85
C LEU A 43 13.72 11.04 11.58
N THR A 44 13.42 10.89 12.85
CA THR A 44 13.85 9.73 13.64
C THR A 44 13.19 8.45 13.12
N ALA A 45 13.77 7.28 13.43
CA ALA A 45 13.19 6.00 13.03
C ALA A 45 11.75 5.81 13.55
N GLY A 46 11.44 6.32 14.74
CA GLY A 46 10.09 6.30 15.32
C GLY A 46 9.10 7.15 14.54
N GLN A 47 9.48 8.40 14.23
CA GLN A 47 8.64 9.30 13.42
C GLN A 47 8.45 8.76 12.00
N ALA A 48 9.50 8.28 11.36
CA ALA A 48 9.40 7.71 10.02
C ALA A 48 8.51 6.47 9.99
N LYS A 49 8.46 5.67 11.07
CA LYS A 49 7.53 4.54 11.20
C LYS A 49 6.09 5.00 11.42
N ALA A 50 5.86 6.06 12.20
CA ALA A 50 4.54 6.64 12.40
C ALA A 50 3.98 7.20 11.08
N GLU A 51 4.77 8.01 10.38
CA GLU A 51 4.46 8.54 9.05
C GLU A 51 4.21 7.44 8.02
N LEU A 52 5.00 6.36 8.08
CA LEU A 52 4.77 5.18 7.25
C LEU A 52 3.41 4.55 7.53
N ALA A 53 3.03 4.37 8.80
CA ALA A 53 1.74 3.82 9.17
C ALA A 53 0.59 4.71 8.69
N SER A 54 0.69 6.03 8.89
CA SER A 54 -0.28 7.01 8.40
C SER A 54 -0.43 7.00 6.88
N TRP A 55 0.65 6.74 6.13
CA TRP A 55 0.62 6.60 4.69
C TRP A 55 0.03 5.25 4.24
N LEU A 56 0.24 4.18 5.00
CA LEU A 56 -0.24 2.83 4.67
C LEU A 56 -1.75 2.67 4.86
N ILE A 57 -2.32 3.23 5.93
CA ILE A 57 -3.75 3.11 6.26
C ILE A 57 -4.65 3.41 5.05
N PRO A 58 -4.60 4.59 4.40
CA PRO A 58 -5.49 4.90 3.29
C PRO A 58 -5.22 4.05 2.04
N ILE A 59 -4.01 3.53 1.86
CA ILE A 59 -3.69 2.63 0.74
C ILE A 59 -4.33 1.26 0.95
N GLU A 60 -4.23 0.73 2.18
CA GLU A 60 -4.82 -0.57 2.53
C GLU A 60 -6.35 -0.51 2.54
N GLU A 61 -6.94 0.58 3.06
CA GLU A 61 -8.38 0.83 2.96
C GLU A 61 -8.86 0.86 1.50
N ARG A 62 -8.12 1.55 0.62
CA ARG A 62 -8.46 1.61 -0.80
C ARG A 62 -8.32 0.25 -1.50
N ILE A 63 -7.29 -0.52 -1.17
CA ILE A 63 -7.14 -1.91 -1.66
C ILE A 63 -8.30 -2.78 -1.17
N ALA A 64 -8.66 -2.69 0.11
CA ALA A 64 -9.76 -3.44 0.69
C ALA A 64 -11.10 -3.07 0.03
N ALA A 65 -11.36 -1.78 -0.18
CA ALA A 65 -12.55 -1.30 -0.89
C ALA A 65 -12.62 -1.86 -2.32
N LEU A 66 -11.51 -1.79 -3.07
CA LEU A 66 -11.44 -2.34 -4.43
C LEU A 66 -11.67 -3.86 -4.46
N ARG A 67 -11.11 -4.60 -3.50
CA ARG A 67 -11.34 -6.05 -3.36
C ARG A 67 -12.79 -6.39 -3.05
N SER A 68 -13.42 -5.64 -2.15
CA SER A 68 -14.83 -5.80 -1.81
C SER A 68 -15.72 -5.54 -3.03
N SER A 69 -15.45 -4.46 -3.78
CA SER A 69 -16.16 -4.17 -5.02
C SER A 69 -15.98 -5.27 -6.08
N GLN A 70 -14.77 -5.79 -6.25
CA GLN A 70 -14.48 -6.83 -7.24
C GLN A 70 -15.14 -8.18 -6.87
N THR A 71 -15.15 -8.55 -5.59
CA THR A 71 -15.85 -9.74 -5.09
C THR A 71 -17.36 -9.66 -5.32
N GLN A 72 -17.95 -8.48 -5.08
CA GLN A 72 -19.38 -8.27 -5.27
C GLN A 72 -19.81 -8.40 -6.74
N VAL A 73 -18.99 -7.92 -7.67
CA VAL A 73 -19.25 -8.10 -9.12
C VAL A 73 -19.29 -9.58 -9.51
N LEU A 74 -18.41 -10.42 -8.96
CA LEU A 74 -18.37 -11.86 -9.28
C LEU A 74 -19.59 -12.63 -8.76
N LEU A 75 -20.08 -12.31 -7.56
CA LEU A 75 -21.26 -12.98 -6.98
C LEU A 75 -22.57 -12.64 -7.71
N THR A 76 -22.64 -11.46 -8.33
CA THR A 76 -23.85 -11.02 -9.06
C THR A 76 -24.01 -11.73 -10.41
N LEU A 77 -22.94 -12.33 -10.95
CA LEU A 77 -22.97 -13.04 -12.24
C LEU A 77 -23.32 -14.52 -12.12
N SER A 78 -23.38 -15.08 -10.90
CA SER A 78 -23.65 -16.50 -10.68
C SER A 78 -25.08 -16.82 -10.23
N GLN A 79 -25.99 -15.84 -10.26
CA GLN A 79 -27.42 -16.06 -10.00
C GLN A 79 -28.16 -16.20 -11.34
N ARG A 80 -28.21 -17.41 -11.89
CA ARG A 80 -29.11 -17.80 -12.97
C ARG A 80 -29.58 -19.23 -12.78
#